data_AF-A0A2H6HF32-F1
#
_entry.id   AF-A0A2H6HF32-F1
#
_cell.length_a   1.000
_cell.length_b   1.000
_cell.length_c   1.000
_cell.angle_alpha   90.00
_cell.angle_beta   90.00
_cell.angle_gamma   90.00
#
_symmetry.space_group_name_H-M   'P 1'
#
loop_
_entity.id
_entity.type
_entity.pdbx_description
1 polymer ?
#
loop_
_entity_poly.entity_id
_entity_poly.type
_entity_poly.pdbx_seq_one_letter_code
_entity_poly.pdbx_strand_id
1 'polypeptide(L)' 'MTVTIAAIGLTIRLAEGEEIHDEVSCKFRRDVVEAEASAAGLAVNGWWTDTEDRFAVALLQPKPAPRPWKLHRPRN' A
#
# COMPACT_ATOMS: atom_id res chain seq x y z
N MET A 1 -18.60 18.39 -25.20
CA MET A 1 -19.00 17.04 -25.65
C MET A 1 -19.97 16.42 -24.65
N THR A 2 -20.90 15.57 -25.06
CA THR A 2 -21.78 14.83 -24.12
C THR A 2 -21.25 13.42 -23.97
N VAL A 3 -21.06 12.95 -22.73
CA VAL A 3 -20.52 11.63 -22.40
C VAL A 3 -21.51 10.89 -21.51
N THR A 4 -21.74 9.61 -21.81
CA THR A 4 -22.61 8.73 -21.01
C THR A 4 -21.77 7.65 -20.34
N ILE A 5 -21.82 7.60 -19.01
CA ILE A 5 -21.23 6.55 -18.18
C ILE A 5 -22.29 5.47 -17.97
N ALA A 6 -22.33 4.52 -18.92
CA ALA A 6 -23.41 3.53 -19.01
C ALA A 6 -23.59 2.69 -17.73
N ALA A 7 -22.50 2.33 -17.06
CA ALA A 7 -22.54 1.48 -15.85
C ALA A 7 -23.37 2.09 -14.69
N ILE A 8 -23.51 3.41 -14.65
CA ILE A 8 -24.29 4.13 -13.64
C ILE A 8 -25.43 4.97 -14.23
N GLY A 9 -25.71 4.83 -15.54
CA GLY A 9 -26.79 5.57 -16.22
C GLY A 9 -26.62 7.09 -16.21
N LEU A 10 -25.39 7.59 -16.05
CA LEU A 10 -25.13 9.03 -15.91
C LEU A 10 -24.73 9.64 -17.25
N THR A 11 -25.35 10.76 -17.63
CA THR A 11 -24.93 11.56 -18.78
C THR A 11 -24.50 12.95 -18.34
N ILE A 12 -23.29 13.35 -18.70
CA ILE A 12 -22.72 14.65 -18.36
C ILE A 12 -22.24 15.38 -19.62
N ARG A 13 -22.06 16.70 -19.50
CA ARG A 13 -21.46 17.53 -20.53
C ARG A 13 -20.08 17.97 -20.06
N LEU A 14 -19.07 17.69 -20.87
CA LEU A 14 -17.71 18.16 -20.68
C LEU A 14 -17.47 19.39 -21.56
N ALA A 15 -16.92 20.45 -20.98
CA ALA A 15 -16.37 21.58 -21.70
C ALA A 15 -15.07 21.19 -22.44
N GLU A 16 -14.54 22.10 -23.27
CA GLU A 16 -13.24 21.89 -23.90
C GLU A 16 -12.13 21.88 -22.85
N GLY A 17 -11.27 20.85 -22.88
CA GLY A 17 -10.20 20.66 -21.91
C GLY A 17 -10.64 20.16 -20.52
N GLU A 18 -11.94 19.89 -20.32
CA GLU A 18 -12.43 19.28 -19.09
C GLU A 18 -12.21 17.75 -19.12
N GLU A 19 -11.65 17.21 -18.04
CA GLU A 19 -11.23 15.81 -17.95
C GLU A 19 -11.92 15.10 -16.77
N ILE A 20 -12.07 13.78 -16.90
CA ILE A 20 -12.52 12.89 -15.83
C ILE A 20 -11.32 12.09 -15.34
N HIS A 21 -11.06 12.12 -14.03
CA HIS A 21 -10.07 11.25 -13.40
C HIS A 21 -10.73 9.90 -13.07
N ASP A 22 -10.27 8.83 -13.69
CA ASP A 22 -10.83 7.48 -13.54
C ASP A 22 -10.04 6.60 -12.56
N GLU A 23 -8.71 6.65 -12.61
CA GLU A 23 -7.83 5.78 -11.83
C GLU A 23 -6.60 6.51 -11.26
N VAL A 24 -6.32 6.27 -9.98
CA VAL A 24 -5.03 6.56 -9.37
C VAL A 24 -4.23 5.26 -9.21
N SER A 25 -3.14 5.13 -9.96
CA SER A 25 -2.21 4.00 -9.84
C SER A 25 -0.92 4.43 -9.14
N CYS A 26 -0.95 4.48 -7.81
CA CYS A 26 0.20 4.87 -6.98
C CYS A 26 1.39 3.94 -7.20
N LYS A 27 2.59 4.52 -7.27
CA LYS A 27 3.86 3.79 -7.33
C LYS A 27 4.56 3.88 -5.99
N PHE A 28 5.17 2.77 -5.58
CA PHE A 28 5.70 2.62 -4.24
C PHE A 28 7.21 2.58 -4.25
N ARG A 29 7.80 3.17 -3.22
CA ARG A 29 9.19 2.95 -2.84
C ARG A 29 9.23 2.07 -1.61
N ARG A 30 10.21 1.18 -1.53
CA ARG A 30 10.33 0.21 -0.45
C ARG A 30 10.41 0.86 0.94
N ASP A 31 11.17 1.93 1.08
CA ASP A 31 11.33 2.68 2.34
C ASP A 31 9.99 3.22 2.86
N VAL A 32 9.15 3.75 1.97
CA VAL A 32 7.81 4.22 2.31
C VAL A 32 6.90 3.05 2.69
N VAL A 33 6.94 1.94 1.94
CA VAL A 33 6.13 0.74 2.27
C VAL A 33 6.50 0.18 3.65
N GLU A 34 7.78 0.12 3.99
CA GLU A 34 8.25 -0.33 5.30
C GLU A 34 7.79 0.61 6.42
N ALA A 35 7.81 1.93 6.19
CA ALA A 35 7.32 2.92 7.14
C ALA A 35 5.80 2.82 7.36
N GLU A 36 5.00 2.75 6.29
CA GLU A 36 3.55 2.57 6.34
C GLU A 36 3.17 1.25 7.01
N ALA A 37 3.89 0.16 6.69
CA ALA A 37 3.73 -1.13 7.36
C ALA A 37 3.98 -1.01 8.87
N SER A 38 5.05 -0.31 9.28
CA SER A 38 5.35 -0.11 10.70
C SER A 38 4.29 0.72 11.42
N ALA A 39 3.78 1.76 10.76
CA ALA A 39 2.68 2.57 11.27
C ALA A 39 1.40 1.73 11.46
N ALA A 40 1.18 0.74 10.59
CA ALA A 40 0.10 -0.23 10.70
C ALA A 40 0.36 -1.38 11.71
N GLY A 41 1.49 -1.35 12.44
CA GLY A 41 1.84 -2.40 13.42
C GLY A 41 2.35 -3.69 12.79
N LEU A 42 2.82 -3.64 11.55
CA LEU A 42 3.42 -4.75 10.81
C LEU A 42 4.93 -4.54 10.64
N ALA A 43 5.64 -5.61 10.30
CA ALA A 43 7.03 -5.57 9.86
C ALA A 43 7.14 -6.32 8.52
N VAL A 44 7.97 -5.81 7.61
CA VAL A 44 8.29 -6.48 6.35
C VAL A 44 9.37 -7.53 6.63
N ASN A 45 9.03 -8.80 6.44
CA ASN A 45 9.89 -9.95 6.74
C ASN A 45 10.40 -10.66 5.47
N GLY A 46 9.83 -10.34 4.31
CA GLY A 46 10.29 -10.79 3.01
C GLY A 46 9.97 -9.77 1.92
N TRP A 47 10.82 -9.68 0.91
CA TRP A 47 10.67 -8.77 -0.23
C TRP A 47 11.26 -9.42 -1.47
N TRP A 48 10.45 -9.61 -2.50
CA TRP A 48 10.89 -10.16 -3.78
C TRP A 48 10.47 -9.24 -4.90
N THR A 49 11.36 -9.07 -5.87
CA THR A 49 11.11 -8.32 -7.10
C THR A 49 11.27 -9.22 -8.32
N ASP A 50 10.70 -8.80 -9.45
CA ASP A 50 11.12 -9.32 -10.74
C ASP A 50 12.56 -8.90 -11.05
N THR A 51 13.18 -9.52 -12.05
CA THR A 51 14.61 -9.28 -12.38
C THR A 51 14.92 -7.84 -12.79
N GLU A 52 13.91 -7.05 -13.14
CA GLU A 52 14.04 -5.65 -13.52
C GLU A 52 13.53 -4.68 -12.42
N ASP A 53 13.21 -5.17 -11.22
CA ASP A 53 12.75 -4.36 -10.07
C ASP A 53 11.50 -3.50 -10.34
N ARG A 54 10.57 -3.96 -11.18
CA ARG A 54 9.35 -3.22 -11.57
C ARG A 54 8.15 -3.50 -10.67
N PHE A 55 8.10 -4.67 -10.05
CA PHE A 55 7.04 -5.07 -9.16
C PHE A 55 7.61 -5.80 -7.95
N ALA A 56 7.00 -5.61 -6.78
CA ALA A 56 7.43 -6.25 -5.55
C ALA A 56 6.28 -6.99 -4.85
N VAL A 57 6.61 -8.14 -4.26
CA VAL A 57 5.76 -8.84 -3.29
C VAL A 57 6.43 -8.76 -1.93
N ALA A 58 5.72 -8.25 -0.94
CA ALA A 58 6.19 -8.15 0.44
C ALA A 58 5.45 -9.16 1.34
N LEU A 59 6.19 -9.93 2.13
CA LEU A 59 5.64 -10.73 3.21
C LEU A 59 5.67 -9.89 4.49
N LEU A 60 4.50 -9.59 5.03
CA LEU A 60 4.35 -8.85 6.28
C LEU A 60 3.97 -9.77 7.44
N GLN A 61 4.49 -9.46 8.62
CA GLN A 61 4.11 -10.13 9.86
C GLN A 61 3.75 -9.09 10.93
N PRO A 62 2.88 -9.42 11.90
CA PRO A 62 2.63 -8.54 13.03
C PRO A 62 3.94 -8.18 13.74
N LYS A 63 4.11 -6.88 14.02
CA LYS A 63 5.23 -6.43 14.84
C LYS A 63 5.02 -7.01 16.25
N PRO A 64 6.01 -7.72 16.82
CA PRO A 64 5.87 -8.24 18.17
C PRO A 64 5.55 -7.10 19.12
N ALA A 65 4.51 -7.27 19.94
CA ALA A 65 4.25 -6.32 21.00
C ALA A 65 5.52 -6.18 21.85
N PRO A 66 5.88 -4.96 22.28
CA PRO A 66 6.99 -4.79 23.19
C PRO A 66 6.76 -5.68 24.41
N ARG A 67 7.69 -6.60 24.68
CA ARG A 67 7.55 -7.50 25.83
C ARG A 67 7.54 -6.65 27.09
N PRO A 68 6.54 -6.76 27.96
CA PRO A 68 6.37 -5.83 29.07
C PRO A 68 7.46 -5.90 30.15
N TRP A 69 8.43 -6.84 30.08
CA TRP A 69 9.54 -6.94 31.03
C TRP A 69 10.62 -7.96 30.59
N LYS A 70 11.84 -7.82 31.12
CA LYS A 70 12.90 -8.84 30.99
C LYS A 70 12.65 -9.96 31.99
N LEU A 71 12.34 -11.17 31.50
CA LEU A 71 12.36 -12.39 32.30
C LEU A 71 13.78 -12.58 32.86
N HIS A 72 14.00 -12.16 34.12
CA HIS A 72 15.16 -12.59 34.88
C HIS A 72 15.03 -14.11 35.03
N ARG A 73 15.73 -14.87 34.19
CA ARG A 73 15.95 -16.29 34.49
C ARG A 73 16.95 -16.33 35.64
N PRO A 74 16.61 -16.89 36.81
CA PRO A 74 17.63 -17.16 37.82
C PRO A 74 18.66 -18.12 37.21
N ARG A 75 19.95 -17.82 37.44
CA ARG A 75 21.03 -18.75 37.13
C ARG A 75 20.95 -19.88 38.16
N ASN A 76 20.78 -21.12 37.69
CA ASN A 76 21.26 -22.29 38.43
C ASN A 76 22.68 -22.59 37.97
#